data_AF-A0A8S9UNU0-F1
#
_entry.id   AF-A0A8S9UNU0-F1
#
_cell.length_a   1.000
_cell.length_b   1.000
_cell.length_c   1.000
_cell.angle_alpha   90.00
_cell.angle_beta   90.00
_cell.angle_gamma   90.00
#
_symmetry.space_group_name_H-M   'P 1'
#
loop_
_entity.id
_entity.type
_entity.pdbx_description
1 polymer ?
#
loop_
_entity_poly.entity_id
_entity_poly.type
_entity_poly.pdbx_seq_one_letter_code
_entity_poly.pdbx_strand_id
1 'polypeptide(L)'
;MKTFPYAAAAAVACLATQSSAYDETTVCPISETAKLLALASNQYLNSCQTASSYSFVPPSAYPTETQVLLMCLTPDCHSLIDDLLDLKPADCVINFGTVSINVLQLAESFQPNCTALGL
;
A
#
# COMPACT_ATOMS: atom_id res chain seq x y z
N MET A 1 -3.92 35.35 31.24
CA MET A 1 -2.97 34.70 30.31
C MET A 1 -2.09 33.79 31.14
N LYS A 2 -2.33 32.48 31.10
CA LYS A 2 -1.59 31.49 31.89
C LYS A 2 -0.93 30.52 30.91
N THR A 3 0.38 30.65 30.78
CA THR A 3 1.26 29.78 30.01
C THR A 3 1.41 28.46 30.74
N PHE A 4 0.97 27.37 30.12
CA PHE A 4 1.23 26.00 30.58
C PHE A 4 2.40 25.44 29.77
N PRO A 5 3.49 24.99 30.41
CA PRO A 5 4.63 24.43 29.70
C PRO A 5 4.29 23.05 29.13
N TYR A 6 4.57 22.87 27.84
CA TYR A 6 4.54 21.58 27.16
C TYR A 6 5.54 20.63 27.84
N ALA A 7 5.04 19.60 28.51
CA ALA A 7 5.84 18.45 28.89
C ALA A 7 5.79 17.44 27.73
N ALA A 8 6.88 17.34 26.97
CA ALA A 8 7.08 16.29 25.98
C ALA A 8 7.30 14.96 26.72
N ALA A 9 6.25 14.14 26.82
CA ALA A 9 6.40 12.75 27.22
C ALA A 9 6.91 11.96 26.01
N ALA A 10 8.20 11.63 25.99
CA ALA A 10 8.75 10.65 25.06
C ALA A 10 8.26 9.25 25.49
N ALA A 11 7.08 8.87 25.01
CA ALA A 11 6.63 7.49 25.05
C ALA A 11 7.43 6.73 23.97
N VAL A 12 8.48 6.02 24.38
CA VAL A 12 9.08 4.97 23.55
C VAL A 12 8.08 3.82 23.56
N ALA A 13 7.09 3.89 22.67
CA ALA A 13 6.27 2.74 22.34
C ALA A 13 7.19 1.75 21.64
N CYS A 14 7.49 0.63 22.29
CA CYS A 14 7.93 -0.57 21.58
C CYS A 14 6.80 -0.94 20.61
N LEU A 15 6.88 -0.45 19.38
CA LEU A 15 6.08 -0.92 18.26
C LEU A 15 6.49 -2.38 18.08
N ALA A 16 5.72 -3.29 18.68
CA ALA A 16 5.64 -4.64 18.18
C ALA A 16 5.04 -4.53 16.78
N THR A 17 5.88 -4.24 15.79
CA THR A 17 5.52 -4.32 14.39
C THR A 17 5.14 -5.76 14.16
N GLN A 18 3.85 -6.01 13.98
CA GLN A 18 3.38 -7.25 13.41
C GLN A 18 3.93 -7.25 11.98
N SER A 19 5.15 -7.75 11.79
CA SER A 19 5.66 -8.07 10.47
C SER A 19 4.89 -9.30 10.05
N SER A 20 3.77 -9.11 9.35
CA SER A 20 3.18 -10.18 8.55
C SER A 20 4.30 -10.72 7.66
N ALA A 21 4.66 -11.99 7.82
CA ALA A 21 5.60 -12.63 6.93
C ALA A 21 4.82 -13.02 5.68
N TYR A 22 4.84 -12.16 4.66
CA TYR A 22 4.25 -12.43 3.35
C TYR A 22 5.15 -13.37 2.55
N ASP A 23 4.56 -14.18 1.69
CA ASP A 23 5.29 -15.07 0.79
C ASP A 23 5.79 -14.30 -0.44
N GLU A 24 7.08 -13.95 -0.42
CA GLU A 24 7.78 -13.28 -1.52
C GLU A 24 8.42 -14.25 -2.53
N THR A 25 8.11 -15.55 -2.46
CA THR A 25 8.77 -16.59 -3.29
C THR A 25 7.81 -17.48 -4.07
N THR A 26 6.63 -17.75 -3.53
CA THR A 26 5.61 -18.57 -4.20
C THR A 26 4.99 -17.79 -5.33
N VAL A 27 5.10 -18.32 -6.56
CA VAL A 27 4.50 -17.70 -7.75
C VAL A 27 2.99 -17.91 -7.75
N CYS A 28 2.23 -16.83 -7.96
CA CYS A 28 0.79 -16.90 -8.07
C CYS A 28 0.31 -17.69 -9.30
N PRO A 29 -0.84 -18.36 -9.21
CA PRO A 29 -1.52 -18.86 -10.41
C PRO A 29 -1.98 -17.69 -11.30
N ILE A 30 -2.08 -17.93 -12.62
CA ILE A 30 -2.51 -16.91 -13.60
C ILE A 30 -3.89 -16.30 -13.27
N SER A 31 -4.76 -17.06 -12.58
CA SER A 31 -6.04 -16.55 -12.09
C SER A 31 -5.90 -15.33 -11.17
N GLU A 32 -4.76 -15.19 -10.48
CA GLU A 32 -4.51 -14.06 -9.59
C GLU A 32 -4.32 -12.76 -10.38
N THR A 33 -3.57 -12.81 -11.47
CA THR A 33 -3.42 -11.68 -12.39
C THR A 33 -4.75 -11.29 -13.01
N ALA A 34 -5.64 -12.26 -13.28
CA ALA A 34 -6.96 -12.00 -13.82
C ALA A 34 -7.87 -11.21 -12.87
N LYS A 35 -7.74 -11.38 -11.54
CA LYS A 35 -8.47 -10.57 -10.55
C LYS A 35 -8.14 -9.08 -10.71
N LEU A 36 -6.88 -8.76 -10.99
CA LEU A 36 -6.40 -7.39 -11.14
C LEU A 36 -6.90 -6.69 -12.41
N LEU A 37 -7.52 -7.42 -13.34
CA LEU A 37 -8.11 -6.79 -14.53
C LEU A 37 -9.22 -5.80 -14.15
N ALA A 38 -9.93 -6.04 -13.04
CA ALA A 38 -10.93 -5.11 -12.51
C ALA A 38 -10.32 -3.76 -12.10
N LEU A 39 -9.07 -3.75 -11.63
CA LEU A 39 -8.36 -2.51 -11.26
C LEU A 39 -8.10 -1.62 -12.47
N ALA A 40 -7.84 -2.18 -13.65
CA ALA A 40 -7.55 -1.40 -14.85
C ALA A 40 -8.70 -0.45 -15.24
N SER A 41 -9.94 -0.79 -14.87
CA SER A 41 -11.14 0.04 -15.06
C SER A 41 -11.60 0.77 -13.80
N ASN A 42 -10.85 0.67 -12.70
CA ASN A 42 -11.23 1.29 -11.44
C ASN A 42 -11.17 2.83 -11.55
N GLN A 43 -12.24 3.50 -11.11
CA GLN A 43 -12.37 4.95 -11.21
C GLN A 43 -11.30 5.74 -10.43
N TYR A 44 -10.74 5.14 -9.38
CA TYR A 44 -9.72 5.75 -8.54
C TYR A 44 -8.29 5.56 -9.07
N LEU A 45 -8.08 4.62 -10.02
CA LEU A 45 -6.77 4.26 -10.52
C LEU A 45 -6.01 5.47 -11.09
N ASN A 46 -6.62 6.18 -12.04
CA ASN A 46 -5.93 7.27 -12.73
C ASN A 46 -5.57 8.43 -11.80
N SER A 47 -6.50 8.78 -10.90
CA SER A 47 -6.30 9.84 -9.92
C SER A 47 -5.17 9.49 -8.94
N CYS A 48 -5.20 8.28 -8.37
CA CYS A 48 -4.17 7.83 -7.46
C CYS A 48 -2.78 7.75 -8.12
N GLN A 49 -2.67 7.16 -9.31
CA GLN A 49 -1.38 7.07 -10.02
C GLN A 49 -0.82 8.46 -10.36
N THR A 50 -1.69 9.39 -10.76
CA THR A 50 -1.28 10.75 -11.13
C THR A 50 -0.80 11.54 -9.92
N ALA A 51 -1.52 11.47 -8.80
CA ALA A 51 -1.17 12.18 -7.57
C ALA A 51 0.09 11.61 -6.90
N SER A 52 0.24 10.28 -6.92
CA SER A 52 1.35 9.60 -6.26
C SER A 52 2.59 9.41 -7.11
N SER A 53 2.48 9.49 -8.44
CA SER A 53 3.46 9.01 -9.41
C SER A 53 3.79 7.52 -9.33
N TYR A 54 3.01 6.74 -8.57
CA TYR A 54 3.13 5.29 -8.53
C TYR A 54 2.32 4.66 -9.68
N SER A 55 2.88 3.65 -10.33
CA SER A 55 2.17 2.89 -11.37
C SER A 55 1.65 1.60 -10.76
N PHE A 56 0.35 1.36 -10.80
CA PHE A 56 -0.26 0.10 -10.36
C PHE A 56 -0.39 -0.89 -11.52
N VAL A 57 -0.66 -0.41 -12.74
CA VAL A 57 -0.95 -1.26 -13.91
C VAL A 57 -0.16 -0.82 -15.15
N PRO A 58 0.99 -1.45 -15.47
CA PRO A 58 1.72 -2.41 -14.64
C PRO A 58 2.58 -1.72 -13.56
N PRO A 59 2.90 -2.40 -12.45
CA PRO A 59 3.82 -1.89 -11.45
C PRO A 59 5.27 -2.01 -11.91
N SER A 60 6.09 -1.03 -11.50
CA SER A 60 7.54 -1.01 -11.78
C SER A 60 8.40 -1.40 -10.58
N ALA A 61 7.85 -1.32 -9.37
CA ALA A 61 8.43 -1.74 -8.09
C ALA A 61 7.33 -1.69 -7.01
N TYR A 62 7.69 -2.01 -5.77
CA TYR A 62 6.92 -1.52 -4.61
C TYR A 62 7.03 0.02 -4.53
N PRO A 63 6.01 0.72 -4.00
CA PRO A 63 6.06 2.17 -3.83
C PRO A 63 7.26 2.60 -2.99
N THR A 64 7.94 3.66 -3.42
CA THR A 64 8.97 4.33 -2.60
C THR A 64 8.32 5.09 -1.44
N GLU A 65 9.08 5.45 -0.39
CA GLU A 65 8.57 6.23 0.74
C GLU A 65 7.86 7.53 0.31
N THR A 66 8.43 8.25 -0.67
CA THR A 66 7.81 9.46 -1.23
C THR A 66 6.48 9.17 -1.92
N GLN A 67 6.41 8.07 -2.68
CA GLN A 67 5.16 7.66 -3.34
C GLN A 67 4.12 7.24 -2.30
N VAL A 68 4.50 6.47 -1.28
CA VAL A 68 3.61 6.11 -0.16
C VAL A 68 3.05 7.36 0.52
N LEU A 69 3.88 8.34 0.85
CA LEU A 69 3.43 9.60 1.45
C LEU A 69 2.37 10.28 0.57
N LEU A 70 2.61 10.40 -0.74
CA LEU A 70 1.65 11.01 -1.66
C LEU A 70 0.37 10.18 -1.80
N MET A 71 0.47 8.84 -1.79
CA MET A 71 -0.69 7.95 -1.77
C MET A 71 -1.51 8.14 -0.49
N CYS A 72 -0.87 8.19 0.68
CA CYS A 72 -1.53 8.40 1.97
C CYS A 72 -2.29 9.74 2.04
N LEU A 73 -1.77 10.78 1.37
CA LEU A 73 -2.42 12.10 1.28
C LEU A 73 -3.53 12.18 0.22
N THR A 74 -3.74 11.11 -0.56
CA THR A 74 -4.69 11.09 -1.69
C THR A 74 -5.87 10.15 -1.37
N PRO A 75 -7.10 10.67 -1.11
CA PRO A 75 -8.26 9.84 -0.77
C PRO A 75 -8.59 8.75 -1.79
N ASP A 76 -8.37 9.03 -3.08
CA ASP A 76 -8.59 8.05 -4.15
C ASP A 76 -7.61 6.86 -4.06
N CYS A 77 -6.41 7.05 -3.50
CA CYS A 77 -5.50 5.93 -3.27
C CYS A 77 -5.99 5.01 -2.16
N HIS A 78 -6.62 5.54 -1.11
CA HIS A 78 -7.26 4.72 -0.08
C HIS A 78 -8.40 3.89 -0.68
N SER A 79 -9.27 4.52 -1.47
CA SER A 79 -10.39 3.82 -2.13
C SER A 79 -9.89 2.76 -3.11
N LEU A 80 -8.81 3.03 -3.86
CA LEU A 80 -8.19 2.06 -4.76
C LEU A 80 -7.61 0.85 -4.01
N ILE A 81 -6.99 1.07 -2.85
CA ILE A 81 -6.42 -0.01 -2.02
C ILE A 81 -7.53 -0.84 -1.38
N ASP A 82 -8.61 -0.22 -0.93
CA ASP A 82 -9.79 -0.94 -0.41
C ASP A 82 -10.40 -1.83 -1.50
N ASP A 83 -10.62 -1.28 -2.70
CA ASP A 83 -11.11 -2.03 -3.85
C ASP A 83 -10.16 -3.18 -4.26
N LEU A 84 -8.85 -3.01 -4.06
CA LEU A 84 -7.85 -4.05 -4.29
C LEU A 84 -7.94 -5.17 -3.24
N LEU A 85 -8.12 -4.83 -1.97
CA LEU A 85 -8.30 -5.81 -0.89
C LEU A 85 -9.61 -6.61 -1.06
N ASP A 86 -10.67 -5.98 -1.58
CA ASP A 86 -11.95 -6.63 -1.85
C ASP A 86 -11.87 -7.72 -2.92
N LEU A 87 -10.85 -7.67 -3.80
CA LEU A 87 -10.54 -8.75 -4.73
C LEU A 87 -9.91 -9.99 -4.06
N LYS A 88 -9.57 -9.88 -2.77
CA LYS A 88 -8.94 -10.93 -1.97
C LYS A 88 -7.67 -11.47 -2.66
N PRO A 89 -6.64 -10.61 -2.78
CA PRO A 89 -5.37 -11.06 -3.33
C PRO A 89 -4.81 -12.19 -2.46
N ALA A 90 -4.28 -13.23 -3.10
CA ALA A 90 -3.59 -14.30 -2.41
C ALA A 90 -2.20 -13.85 -1.95
N ASP A 91 -1.71 -14.44 -0.86
CA ASP A 91 -0.34 -14.27 -0.38
C ASP A 91 0.64 -15.05 -1.29
N CYS A 92 0.99 -14.43 -2.41
CA CYS A 92 1.89 -14.97 -3.42
C CYS A 92 2.42 -13.84 -4.32
N VAL A 93 3.44 -14.13 -5.11
CA VAL A 93 4.09 -13.19 -6.02
C VAL A 93 3.57 -13.29 -7.44
N ILE A 94 3.13 -12.17 -7.99
CA ILE A 94 2.87 -12.02 -9.43
C ILE A 94 4.11 -11.42 -10.10
N ASN A 95 4.55 -12.05 -11.18
CA ASN A 95 5.64 -11.53 -12.01
C ASN A 95 5.06 -10.65 -13.14
N PHE A 96 5.41 -9.37 -13.13
CA PHE A 96 5.08 -8.38 -14.17
C PHE A 96 6.29 -8.12 -15.08
N GLY A 97 6.96 -9.20 -15.53
CA GLY A 97 8.18 -9.13 -16.32
C GLY A 97 9.42 -9.00 -15.44
N THR A 98 9.97 -7.79 -15.32
CA THR A 98 11.19 -7.55 -14.52
C THR A 98 10.91 -7.31 -13.04
N VAL A 99 9.64 -7.29 -12.65
CA VAL A 99 9.19 -6.91 -11.29
C VAL A 99 8.32 -8.03 -10.74
N SER A 100 8.55 -8.35 -9.47
CA SER A 100 7.79 -9.32 -8.71
C SER A 100 7.13 -8.59 -7.55
N ILE A 101 5.80 -8.70 -7.44
CA ILE A 101 5.01 -8.03 -6.40
C ILE A 101 4.07 -9.05 -5.76
N ASN A 102 4.08 -9.11 -4.43
CA ASN A 102 2.97 -9.67 -3.67
C ASN A 102 1.93 -8.58 -3.45
N VAL A 103 0.77 -8.78 -4.07
CA VAL A 103 -0.30 -7.78 -4.11
C VAL A 103 -0.99 -7.66 -2.76
N LEU A 104 -1.11 -8.76 -2.01
CA LEU A 104 -1.65 -8.74 -0.66
C LEU A 104 -0.73 -7.92 0.25
N GLN A 105 0.58 -8.16 0.20
CA GLN A 105 1.56 -7.37 0.94
C GLN A 105 1.46 -5.89 0.59
N LEU A 106 1.44 -5.55 -0.71
CA LEU A 106 1.33 -4.16 -1.17
C LEU A 106 0.09 -3.48 -0.56
N ALA A 107 -1.06 -4.14 -0.60
CA ALA A 107 -2.32 -3.58 -0.14
C ALA A 107 -2.40 -3.50 1.39
N GLU A 108 -2.08 -4.58 2.11
CA GLU A 108 -2.17 -4.62 3.58
C GLU A 108 -1.08 -3.79 4.27
N SER A 109 0.05 -3.51 3.60
CA SER A 109 1.08 -2.62 4.14
C SER A 109 0.74 -1.12 4.01
N PHE A 110 -0.23 -0.75 3.16
CA PHE A 110 -0.55 0.64 2.88
C PHE A 110 -0.99 1.40 4.13
N GLN A 111 -2.05 0.95 4.82
CA GLN A 111 -2.59 1.63 6.00
C GLN A 111 -1.58 1.70 7.17
N PRO A 112 -0.84 0.62 7.49
CA PRO A 112 0.26 0.69 8.46
C PRO A 112 1.33 1.73 8.09
N ASN A 113 1.70 1.83 6.81
CA ASN A 113 2.68 2.82 6.36
C ASN A 113 2.15 4.25 6.51
N CYS A 114 0.88 4.51 6.19
CA CYS A 114 0.26 5.82 6.44
C CYS A 114 0.24 6.17 7.92
N THR A 115 -0.15 5.20 8.77
CA THR A 115 -0.17 5.38 10.22
C THR A 115 1.23 5.70 10.77
N ALA A 116 2.28 5.03 10.25
CA ALA A 116 3.66 5.29 10.63
C ALA A 116 4.16 6.69 10.24
N LEU A 117 3.55 7.32 9.22
CA LEU A 117 3.77 8.70 8.81
C LEU A 117 2.91 9.71 9.61
N GLY A 118 2.01 9.24 10.47
CA GLY A 118 1.08 10.08 11.22
C GLY A 118 -0.11 10.57 10.38
N LEU A 119 -0.48 9.82 9.33
CA LEU A 119 -1.58 10.10 8.41
C LEU A 119 -2.73 9.11 8.57
#